data_AF-A0A6N2EJA4-F1
#
_entry.id   AF-A0A6N2EJA4-F1
#
_cell.length_a   1.000
_cell.length_b   1.000
_cell.length_c   1.000
_cell.angle_alpha   90.00
_cell.angle_beta   90.00
_cell.angle_gamma   90.00
#
_symmetry.space_group_name_H-M   'P 1'
#
loop_
_entity.id
_entity.type
_entity.pdbx_description
1 polymer ?
#
loop_
_entity_poly.entity_id
_entity_poly.type
_entity_poly.pdbx_seq_one_letter_code
_entity_poly.pdbx_strand_id
1 'polypeptide(L)'
;MVVNLVLFCLLILPLWVLVFQFAVLAVPWLRSAGTPRPFQWLFIAAMVSVVPLGCWLGGWLWSRMGSDMASRELARRVRERRECVACGYNLAGIDDSERCPECGAANLSASET
;
A
#
# COMPACT_ATOMS: atom_id res chain seq x y z
N MET A 1 -4.55 4.52 6.78
CA MET A 1 -4.45 5.32 5.53
C MET A 1 -3.79 6.68 5.75
N VAL A 2 -4.16 7.44 6.78
CA VAL A 2 -3.62 8.80 7.03
C VAL A 2 -2.09 8.85 7.15
N VAL A 3 -1.47 7.89 7.86
CA VAL A 3 -0.01 7.84 8.06
C VAL A 3 0.76 7.71 6.73
N ASN A 4 0.28 6.89 5.79
CA ASN A 4 0.92 6.74 4.47
C ASN A 4 0.78 8.01 3.63
N LEU A 5 -0.35 8.71 3.71
CA LEU A 5 -0.57 9.97 2.98
C LEU A 5 0.40 11.06 3.47
N VAL A 6 0.58 11.15 4.79
CA VAL A 6 1.49 12.12 5.42
C VAL A 6 2.94 11.82 5.06
N LEU A 7 3.37 10.56 5.14
CA LEU A 7 4.73 10.16 4.77
C LEU A 7 5.01 10.45 3.29
N PHE A 8 4.03 10.16 2.42
CA PHE A 8 4.10 10.43 0.99
C PHE A 8 4.24 11.93 0.71
N CYS A 9 3.42 12.78 1.35
CA CYS A 9 3.56 14.23 1.23
C CYS A 9 4.93 14.72 1.73
N LEU A 10 5.40 14.24 2.88
CA LEU A 10 6.66 14.70 3.48
C LEU A 10 7.90 14.29 2.68
N LEU A 11 7.88 13.15 1.98
CA LEU A 11 9.02 12.69 1.20
C LEU A 11 8.97 13.14 -0.27
N ILE A 12 7.78 13.13 -0.87
CA ILE A 12 7.68 13.35 -2.33
C ILE A 12 7.60 14.83 -2.67
N LEU A 13 6.92 15.67 -1.89
CA LEU A 13 6.90 17.11 -2.15
C LEU A 13 8.30 17.74 -2.19
N PRO A 14 9.18 17.56 -1.18
CA PRO A 14 10.50 18.17 -1.22
C PRO A 14 11.37 17.62 -2.35
N LEU A 15 11.23 16.32 -2.66
CA LEU A 15 11.95 15.70 -3.77
C LEU A 15 11.50 16.27 -5.12
N TRP A 16 10.21 16.59 -5.24
CA TRP A 16 9.65 17.27 -6.41
C TRP A 16 10.14 18.70 -6.56
N VAL A 17 10.20 19.46 -5.46
CA VAL A 17 10.75 20.83 -5.44
C VAL A 17 12.21 20.82 -5.88
N LEU A 18 13.01 19.86 -5.40
CA LEU A 18 14.41 19.70 -5.81
C LEU A 18 14.55 19.39 -7.30
N VAL A 19 13.75 18.45 -7.83
CA VAL A 19 13.76 18.12 -9.27
C VAL A 19 13.37 19.33 -10.11
N PHE A 20 12.34 20.06 -9.71
CA PHE A 20 11.90 21.27 -10.41
C PHE A 20 12.99 22.36 -10.40
N GLN A 21 13.63 22.57 -9.25
CA GLN A 21 14.68 23.57 -9.11
C GLN A 21 15.92 23.20 -9.94
N PHE A 22 16.32 21.94 -9.95
CA PHE A 22 17.38 21.45 -10.85
C PHE A 22 17.01 21.61 -12.33
N ALA A 23 15.77 21.31 -12.72
CA ALA A 23 15.32 21.47 -14.10
C ALA A 23 15.40 22.94 -14.55
N VAL A 24 14.98 23.88 -13.70
CA VAL A 24 15.08 25.33 -13.99
C VAL A 24 16.55 25.77 -14.06
N LEU A 25 17.40 25.31 -13.15
CA LEU A 25 18.84 25.61 -13.14
C LEU A 25 19.59 24.99 -14.33
N ALA A 26 19.07 23.93 -14.93
CA ALA A 26 19.64 23.30 -16.12
C ALA A 26 19.32 24.08 -17.41
N VAL A 27 18.28 24.93 -17.44
CA VAL A 27 17.87 25.69 -18.64
C VAL A 27 18.98 26.62 -19.18
N PRO A 28 19.68 27.42 -18.36
CA PRO A 28 20.80 28.24 -18.82
C PRO A 28 21.93 27.40 -19.44
N TRP A 29 22.23 26.25 -18.82
CA TRP A 29 23.25 25.33 -19.32
C TRP A 29 22.85 24.72 -20.66
N LEU A 30 21.59 24.29 -20.81
CA LEU A 30 21.06 23.80 -22.10
C LEU A 30 21.09 24.87 -23.20
N ARG A 31 20.81 26.15 -22.87
CA ARG A 31 20.95 27.26 -23.82
C ARG A 31 22.39 27.43 -24.29
N SER A 32 23.35 27.28 -23.39
CA SER A 32 24.78 27.39 -23.74
C SER A 32 25.24 26.26 -24.67
N ALA A 33 24.60 25.10 -24.61
CA ALA A 33 24.88 23.94 -25.45
C ALA A 33 24.28 24.01 -26.88
N GLY A 34 23.63 25.12 -27.26
CA GLY A 34 23.06 25.30 -28.61
C GLY A 34 21.84 24.41 -28.90
N THR A 35 21.19 23.85 -27.87
CA THR A 35 20.00 23.01 -28.08
C THR A 35 18.82 23.82 -28.62
N PRO A 36 18.09 23.30 -29.63
CA PRO A 36 16.92 23.99 -30.17
C PRO A 36 15.82 24.09 -29.10
N ARG A 37 15.18 25.27 -29.02
CA ARG A 37 14.11 25.60 -28.07
C ARG A 37 13.01 24.53 -27.89
N PRO A 38 12.51 23.82 -28.93
CA PRO A 38 11.50 22.77 -28.71
C PRO A 38 12.01 21.59 -27.86
N PHE A 39 13.29 21.27 -27.94
CA PHE A 39 13.89 20.17 -27.17
C PHE A 39 13.96 20.48 -25.67
N GLN A 40 14.19 21.76 -25.32
CA GLN A 40 14.21 22.22 -23.93
C GLN A 40 12.84 22.06 -23.27
N TRP A 41 11.76 22.42 -23.98
CA TRP A 41 10.40 22.27 -23.48
C TRP A 41 9.95 20.82 -23.37
N LEU A 42 10.34 19.96 -24.32
CA LEU A 42 10.07 18.52 -24.23
C LEU A 42 10.73 17.89 -23.00
N PHE A 43 11.96 18.31 -22.67
CA PHE A 43 12.66 17.81 -21.50
C PHE A 43 11.98 18.22 -20.19
N ILE A 44 11.59 19.49 -20.07
CA ILE A 44 10.83 19.99 -18.91
C ILE A 44 9.49 19.26 -18.79
N ALA A 45 8.74 19.14 -19.89
CA ALA A 45 7.45 18.46 -19.91
C ALA A 45 7.57 16.98 -19.51
N ALA A 46 8.58 16.28 -20.01
CA ALA A 46 8.84 14.89 -19.65
C ALA A 46 9.13 14.74 -18.15
N MET A 47 10.00 15.58 -17.58
CA MET A 47 10.33 15.55 -16.15
C MET A 47 9.10 15.84 -15.27
N VAL A 48 8.32 16.86 -15.65
CA VAL A 48 7.09 17.25 -14.93
C VAL A 48 6.01 16.17 -15.02
N SER A 49 5.99 15.35 -16.07
CA SER A 49 4.93 14.35 -16.27
C SER A 49 5.29 12.99 -15.68
N VAL A 50 6.52 12.51 -15.88
CA VAL A 50 6.93 11.15 -15.53
C VAL A 50 7.00 10.94 -14.02
N VAL A 51 7.51 11.93 -13.27
CA VAL A 51 7.68 11.83 -11.81
C VAL A 51 6.35 11.73 -11.07
N PRO A 52 5.33 12.59 -11.28
CA PRO A 52 4.06 12.45 -10.59
C PRO A 52 3.30 11.19 -11.01
N LEU A 53 3.40 10.78 -12.29
CA LEU A 53 2.83 9.50 -12.74
C LEU A 53 3.47 8.32 -12.02
N GLY A 54 4.80 8.28 -11.91
CA GLY A 54 5.53 7.24 -11.19
C GLY A 54 5.19 7.21 -9.70
N CYS A 55 5.11 8.38 -9.06
CA CYS A 55 4.71 8.48 -7.66
C CYS A 55 3.26 8.02 -7.44
N TRP A 56 2.35 8.40 -8.33
CA TRP A 56 0.95 8.01 -8.26
C TRP A 56 0.76 6.50 -8.43
N LEU A 57 1.41 5.90 -9.44
CA LEU A 57 1.43 4.45 -9.66
C LEU A 57 2.06 3.70 -8.48
N GLY A 58 3.19 4.19 -7.96
CA GLY A 58 3.87 3.59 -6.81
C GLY A 58 3.02 3.62 -5.54
N GLY A 59 2.39 4.76 -5.25
CA GLY A 59 1.47 4.90 -4.12
C GLY A 59 0.22 4.01 -4.25
N TRP A 60 -0.34 3.92 -5.46
CA TRP A 60 -1.47 3.04 -5.74
C TRP A 60 -1.13 1.56 -5.56
N LEU A 61 0.00 1.10 -6.12
CA LEU A 61 0.48 -0.28 -5.96
C LEU A 61 0.78 -0.62 -4.50
N TRP A 62 1.41 0.29 -3.76
CA TRP A 62 1.68 0.10 -2.34
C TRP A 62 0.39 -0.01 -1.52
N SER A 63 -0.59 0.86 -1.80
CA SER A 63 -1.89 0.81 -1.13
C SER A 63 -2.61 -0.52 -1.38
N ARG A 64 -2.50 -1.06 -2.61
CA ARG A 64 -3.10 -2.34 -2.98
C ARG A 64 -2.43 -3.52 -2.27
N MET A 65 -1.10 -3.52 -2.15
CA MET A 65 -0.38 -4.58 -1.44
C MET A 65 -0.55 -4.51 0.09
N GLY A 66 -0.65 -3.30 0.65
CA GLY A 66 -0.81 -3.11 2.09
C GLY A 66 -2.16 -3.60 2.65
N SER A 67 -3.25 -3.47 1.88
CA SER A 67 -4.57 -3.96 2.29
C SER A 67 -4.63 -5.47 2.41
N ASP A 68 -3.90 -6.20 1.55
CA ASP A 68 -3.90 -7.66 1.53
C ASP A 68 -3.17 -8.25 2.74
N MET A 69 -2.13 -7.59 3.25
CA MET A 69 -1.43 -8.07 4.45
C MET A 69 -2.25 -7.80 5.72
N ALA A 70 -2.89 -6.63 5.81
CA ALA A 70 -3.73 -6.30 6.95
C ALA A 70 -4.96 -7.21 7.06
N SER A 71 -5.57 -7.57 5.93
CA SER A 71 -6.71 -8.49 5.90
C SER A 71 -6.31 -9.92 6.28
N ARG A 72 -5.12 -10.39 5.87
CA ARG A 72 -4.59 -11.70 6.27
C ARG A 72 -4.32 -11.79 7.76
N GLU A 73 -3.71 -10.75 8.35
CA GLU A 73 -3.45 -10.71 9.79
C GLU A 73 -4.76 -10.69 10.60
N LEU A 74 -5.76 -9.91 10.16
CA LEU A 74 -7.08 -9.92 10.80
C LEU A 74 -7.76 -11.28 10.66
N ALA A 75 -7.76 -11.88 9.47
CA ALA A 75 -8.33 -13.21 9.23
C ALA A 75 -7.63 -14.29 10.07
N ARG A 76 -6.31 -14.17 10.24
CA ARG A 76 -5.52 -15.05 11.11
C ARG A 76 -5.92 -14.90 12.57
N ARG A 77 -6.05 -13.67 13.09
CA ARG A 77 -6.51 -13.42 14.47
C ARG A 77 -7.93 -13.90 14.72
N VAL A 78 -8.82 -13.74 13.74
CA VAL A 78 -10.20 -14.26 13.82
C VAL A 78 -10.20 -15.79 13.84
N ARG A 79 -9.36 -16.45 13.03
CA ARG A 79 -9.18 -17.91 13.08
C ARG A 79 -8.55 -18.39 14.40
N GLU A 80 -7.57 -17.67 14.92
CA GLU A 80 -6.86 -18.00 16.17
C GLU A 80 -7.74 -17.81 17.42
N ARG A 81 -8.81 -17.00 17.34
CA ARG A 81 -9.77 -16.78 18.42
C ARG A 81 -11.01 -17.69 18.36
N ARG A 82 -11.02 -18.71 17.49
CA ARG A 82 -12.10 -19.70 17.52
C ARG A 82 -11.87 -20.61 18.73
N GLU A 83 -12.57 -20.32 19.81
CA GLU A 83 -12.57 -21.14 21.03
C GLU A 83 -13.92 -21.84 21.17
N CYS A 84 -13.92 -23.07 21.68
CA CYS A 84 -15.15 -23.78 21.96
C CYS A 84 -15.92 -23.08 23.08
N VAL A 85 -17.16 -22.68 22.84
CA VAL A 85 -17.99 -21.99 23.84
C VAL A 85 -18.28 -22.87 25.07
N ALA A 86 -18.24 -24.20 24.91
CA ALA A 86 -18.53 -25.14 25.99
C ALA A 86 -17.34 -25.36 26.95
N CYS A 87 -16.12 -25.47 26.44
CA CYS A 87 -14.94 -25.83 27.25
C CYS A 87 -13.74 -24.88 27.14
N GLY A 88 -13.79 -23.88 26.26
CA GLY A 88 -12.70 -22.92 26.03
C GLY A 88 -11.51 -23.48 25.23
N TYR A 89 -11.62 -24.69 24.68
CA TYR A 89 -10.54 -25.27 23.88
C TYR A 89 -10.31 -24.46 22.60
N ASN A 90 -9.05 -24.19 22.26
CA ASN A 90 -8.69 -23.46 21.06
C ASN A 90 -8.85 -24.35 19.82
N LEU A 91 -9.82 -24.01 18.96
CA LEU A 91 -10.14 -24.71 17.72
C LEU A 91 -9.33 -24.16 16.53
N ALA A 92 -8.36 -23.29 16.75
CA ALA A 92 -7.51 -22.73 15.70
C ALA A 92 -6.76 -23.82 14.93
N GLY A 93 -6.95 -23.86 13.62
CA GLY A 93 -6.22 -24.79 12.73
C GLY A 93 -6.81 -26.19 12.63
N ILE A 94 -7.89 -26.48 13.34
CA ILE A 94 -8.70 -27.69 13.12
C ILE A 94 -9.70 -27.33 12.01
N ASP A 95 -9.75 -28.12 10.93
CA ASP A 95 -10.79 -27.99 9.90
C ASP A 95 -12.17 -28.02 10.56
N ASP A 96 -13.18 -27.38 9.93
CA ASP A 96 -14.55 -27.15 10.43
C ASP A 96 -15.30 -28.47 10.78
N SER A 97 -14.77 -29.19 11.76
CA SER A 97 -15.35 -30.38 12.34
C SER A 97 -16.54 -29.91 13.15
N GLU A 98 -17.68 -30.54 12.90
CA GLU A 98 -18.94 -30.18 13.53
C GLU A 98 -18.89 -30.31 15.06
N ARG A 99 -17.87 -30.99 15.63
CA ARG A 99 -17.72 -31.23 17.06
C ARG A 99 -16.32 -30.95 17.58
N CYS A 100 -16.24 -30.37 18.77
CA CYS A 100 -15.00 -30.17 19.52
C CYS A 100 -14.36 -31.52 19.89
N PRO A 101 -13.05 -31.74 19.65
CA PRO A 101 -12.38 -33.01 19.96
C PRO A 101 -12.26 -33.29 21.47
N GLU A 102 -12.24 -32.25 22.31
CA GLU A 102 -12.09 -32.40 23.77
C GLU A 102 -13.43 -32.69 24.46
N CYS A 103 -14.48 -31.95 24.12
CA CYS A 103 -15.77 -32.03 24.83
C CYS A 103 -16.91 -32.61 24.01
N GLY A 104 -16.73 -32.82 22.70
CA GLY A 104 -17.75 -33.34 21.79
C GLY A 104 -18.90 -32.37 21.49
N ALA A 105 -18.90 -31.15 22.03
CA ALA A 105 -19.93 -30.15 21.79
C ALA A 105 -19.94 -29.72 20.33
N ALA A 106 -21.14 -29.47 19.79
CA ALA A 106 -21.27 -28.95 18.43
C ALA A 106 -20.67 -27.55 18.34
N ASN A 107 -19.82 -27.30 17.34
CA ASN A 107 -19.22 -26.00 17.09
C ASN A 107 -20.29 -25.04 16.52
N LEU A 108 -21.15 -24.50 17.37
CA LEU A 108 -22.16 -23.51 16.99
C LEU A 108 -21.50 -22.15 16.76
N SER A 109 -20.86 -21.95 15.61
CA SER A 109 -20.43 -20.63 15.17
C SER A 109 -20.61 -20.35 13.68
N ALA A 110 -21.56 -21.02 12.99
CA ALA A 110 -21.98 -20.63 11.64
C ALA A 110 -23.37 -21.17 11.24
N SER A 111 -24.44 -20.41 11.54
CA SER A 111 -25.45 -19.99 10.54
C SER A 111 -26.61 -19.26 11.21
N GLU A 112 -26.41 -17.97 11.49
CA GLU A 112 -27.52 -17.02 11.40
C GLU A 112 -27.15 -15.99 10.33
N THR A 113 -28.10 -15.83 9.41
CA THR A 113 -28.20 -14.97 8.20
C THR A 113 -27.42 -15.37 6.95
#